data_AF-A0A351SBB9-F1
#
_entry.id   AF-A0A351SBB9-F1
#
_cell.length_a   1.000
_cell.length_b   1.000
_cell.length_c   1.000
_cell.angle_alpha   90.00
_cell.angle_beta   90.00
_cell.angle_gamma   90.00
#
_symmetry.space_group_name_H-M   'P 1'
#
loop_
_entity.id
_entity.type
_entity.pdbx_description
1 polymer ?
#
loop_
_entity_poly.entity_id
_entity_poly.type
_entity_poly.pdbx_seq_one_letter_code
_entity_poly.pdbx_strand_id
1 'polypeptide(L)'
;TNAPAGKTCNITSANGTGTLTENISVTIDCSIPTAALSASFGQGLSVSAAPKVLTFSWAETGADYYKLLKNPDGASGFTQLGDHIRNTRADEAIAVHWHNWVQASYVLESCDAQDNCFSSLPVGTGVAMQNAIGYFKASRTAAGAGAPGYQLGTSVALSADGQTLAVGAPVESANTGAVYVFSLQAGMWAEEARLTATNPLDVTGFGQHVALSEDGNTLAVGAPNDHTQGFKAGSVSVFTRTEGHWSPATPITALSTEAGDQFGSSIALSADGHTLAVGASAEDSAAGGLQGDQNNNGAPDAGAAYVFTRSGNSWSQQVYLKASHAEAGDQFGTQVALSADGQTLAVSAPFESSSAWGVGGNPVDNSASESGAVYVFTENSGRWEQQA
;
A
#
# COMPACT_ATOMS: atom_id res chain seq x y z
N THR A 1 -52.90 13.73 27.89
CA THR A 1 -51.52 13.74 28.44
C THR A 1 -50.56 12.80 27.73
N ASN A 2 -50.91 12.18 26.60
CA ASN A 2 -49.95 11.46 25.75
C ASN A 2 -49.92 12.09 24.35
N ALA A 3 -49.13 13.15 24.17
CA ALA A 3 -48.77 13.60 22.83
C ALA A 3 -47.62 12.70 22.31
N PRO A 4 -47.68 12.18 21.07
CA PRO A 4 -46.54 11.50 20.45
C PRO A 4 -45.30 12.40 20.43
N ALA A 5 -44.11 11.83 20.61
CA ALA A 5 -42.86 12.59 20.63
C ALA A 5 -42.73 13.50 19.39
N GLY A 6 -42.48 14.80 19.60
CA GLY A 6 -42.30 15.79 18.53
C GLY A 6 -43.57 16.42 17.96
N LYS A 7 -44.78 16.13 18.49
CA LYS A 7 -46.03 16.74 18.04
C LYS A 7 -46.72 17.57 19.11
N THR A 8 -47.34 18.67 18.69
CA THR A 8 -48.20 19.50 19.55
C THR A 8 -49.65 19.19 19.20
N CYS A 9 -50.42 18.67 20.15
CA CYS A 9 -51.83 18.30 19.93
C CYS A 9 -52.75 19.27 20.67
N ASN A 10 -53.71 19.86 19.96
CA ASN A 10 -54.71 20.77 20.52
C ASN A 10 -56.10 20.12 20.47
N ILE A 11 -56.87 20.26 21.54
CA ILE A 11 -58.27 19.84 21.60
C ILE A 11 -59.13 21.02 21.15
N THR A 12 -59.79 20.90 20.00
CA THR A 12 -60.50 22.00 19.34
C THR A 12 -61.99 22.07 19.68
N SER A 13 -62.53 21.08 20.38
CA SER A 13 -63.91 21.14 20.89
C SER A 13 -64.04 20.57 22.31
N ALA A 14 -64.59 21.42 23.19
CA ALA A 14 -65.00 21.22 24.58
C ALA A 14 -63.90 20.99 25.65
N ASN A 15 -63.58 22.05 26.39
CA ASN A 15 -63.07 21.94 27.76
C ASN A 15 -64.25 22.00 28.74
N GLY A 16 -64.48 20.95 29.53
CA GLY A 16 -65.49 20.95 30.58
C GLY A 16 -65.51 19.65 31.39
N THR A 17 -66.03 19.72 32.62
CA THR A 17 -66.31 18.56 33.47
C THR A 17 -67.82 18.32 33.51
N GLY A 18 -68.26 17.08 33.29
CA GLY A 18 -69.68 16.69 33.29
C GLY A 18 -69.87 15.23 33.67
N THR A 19 -71.02 14.92 34.27
CA THR A 19 -71.48 13.56 34.58
C THR A 19 -72.32 13.02 33.42
N LEU A 20 -71.89 11.92 32.81
CA LEU A 20 -72.37 11.45 31.50
C LEU A 20 -73.66 10.63 31.61
N THR A 21 -74.61 10.87 30.70
CA THR A 21 -75.64 9.90 30.29
C THR A 21 -75.60 9.54 28.79
N GLU A 22 -74.73 10.18 27.98
CA GLU A 22 -74.47 9.80 26.58
C GLU A 22 -72.99 10.03 26.18
N ASN A 23 -72.56 9.34 25.12
CA ASN A 23 -71.18 9.36 24.62
C ASN A 23 -70.84 10.68 23.89
N ILE A 24 -69.77 11.35 24.31
CA ILE A 24 -69.21 12.54 23.64
C ILE A 24 -68.00 12.12 22.80
N SER A 25 -67.99 12.50 21.53
CA SER A 25 -66.81 12.32 20.65
C SER A 25 -65.88 13.52 20.77
N VAL A 26 -64.62 13.28 21.13
CA VAL A 26 -63.56 14.30 21.21
C VAL A 26 -62.61 14.12 20.03
N THR A 27 -62.51 15.14 19.18
CA THR A 27 -61.55 15.17 18.07
C THR A 27 -60.26 15.83 18.54
N ILE A 28 -59.12 15.14 18.34
CA ILE A 28 -57.79 15.64 18.68
C ILE A 28 -57.03 15.85 17.37
N ASP A 29 -56.70 17.11 17.07
CA ASP A 29 -55.81 17.45 15.95
C ASP A 29 -54.37 17.56 16.45
N CYS A 30 -53.50 16.73 15.89
CA CYS A 30 -52.07 16.71 16.18
C CYS A 30 -51.29 17.20 14.96
N SER A 31 -50.78 18.42 15.04
CA SER A 31 -49.84 18.97 14.06
C SER A 31 -48.40 18.80 14.55
N ILE A 32 -47.49 18.50 13.64
CA ILE A 32 -46.06 18.75 13.88
C ILE A 32 -45.94 20.28 13.79
N PRO A 33 -45.36 20.99 14.77
CA PRO A 33 -45.01 22.38 14.53
C PRO A 33 -44.09 22.37 13.31
N THR A 34 -44.52 22.96 12.20
CA THR A 34 -43.65 23.25 11.06
C THR A 34 -42.54 24.13 11.63
N ALA A 35 -41.43 23.52 12.01
CA ALA A 35 -40.19 24.24 12.21
C ALA A 35 -39.96 24.88 10.85
N ALA A 36 -40.17 26.19 10.77
CA ALA A 36 -39.80 26.94 9.59
C ALA A 36 -38.34 26.58 9.33
N LEU A 37 -38.05 26.03 8.15
CA LEU A 37 -36.69 25.76 7.69
C LEU A 37 -35.85 26.97 8.08
N SER A 38 -34.92 26.77 9.02
CA SER A 38 -34.19 27.91 9.58
C SER A 38 -33.37 28.53 8.45
N ALA A 39 -33.65 29.80 8.14
CA ALA A 39 -33.05 30.53 7.03
C ALA A 39 -31.54 30.83 7.20
N SER A 40 -30.88 30.19 8.16
CA SER A 40 -29.45 30.34 8.43
C SER A 40 -28.72 29.00 8.30
N PHE A 41 -28.90 28.30 7.17
CA PHE A 41 -28.23 27.03 6.90
C PHE A 41 -26.89 27.18 6.14
N GLY A 42 -26.27 28.35 6.23
CA GLY A 42 -25.00 28.64 5.58
C GLY A 42 -23.80 27.83 6.10
N GLN A 43 -23.91 27.16 7.25
CA GLN A 43 -22.82 26.35 7.81
C GLN A 43 -23.40 25.07 8.43
N GLY A 44 -23.22 23.94 7.74
CA GLY A 44 -23.78 22.67 8.21
C GLY A 44 -23.19 21.44 7.54
N LEU A 45 -22.86 21.49 6.25
CA LEU A 45 -22.21 20.39 5.57
C LEU A 45 -20.71 20.34 5.94
N SER A 46 -20.28 19.21 6.47
CA SER A 46 -18.86 18.88 6.69
C SER A 46 -18.48 17.67 5.84
N VAL A 47 -17.21 17.60 5.44
CA VAL A 47 -16.66 16.47 4.68
C VAL A 47 -15.39 15.96 5.34
N SER A 48 -15.26 14.65 5.41
CA SER A 48 -14.06 13.93 5.84
C SER A 48 -13.75 12.83 4.81
N ALA A 49 -12.51 12.34 4.80
CA ALA A 49 -12.08 11.31 3.87
C ALA A 49 -11.53 10.08 4.61
N ALA A 50 -11.80 8.92 4.04
CA ALA A 50 -11.19 7.64 4.35
C ALA A 50 -10.71 7.00 3.03
N PRO A 51 -9.90 5.92 3.06
CA PRO A 51 -9.51 5.22 1.85
C PRO A 51 -10.74 4.86 0.99
N LYS A 52 -10.78 5.43 -0.22
CA LYS A 52 -11.87 5.27 -1.19
C LYS A 52 -13.27 5.71 -0.72
N VAL A 53 -13.42 6.53 0.30
CA VAL A 53 -14.72 7.04 0.75
C VAL A 53 -14.64 8.50 1.17
N LEU A 54 -15.61 9.31 0.75
CA LEU A 54 -15.92 10.60 1.39
C LEU A 54 -17.11 10.41 2.32
N THR A 55 -16.98 10.90 3.55
CA THR A 55 -18.07 10.94 4.52
C THR A 55 -18.51 12.38 4.73
N PHE A 56 -19.78 12.63 4.46
CA PHE A 56 -20.46 13.90 4.66
C PHE A 56 -21.32 13.83 5.91
N SER A 57 -21.32 14.89 6.72
CA SER A 57 -22.19 14.97 7.90
C SER A 57 -22.67 16.40 8.14
N TRP A 58 -23.87 16.53 8.72
CA TRP A 58 -24.49 17.82 9.03
C TRP A 58 -25.36 17.78 10.28
N ALA A 59 -25.81 18.95 10.75
CA ALA A 59 -26.76 19.05 11.84
C ALA A 59 -28.20 18.89 11.33
N GLU A 60 -29.06 18.27 12.14
CA GLU A 60 -30.50 18.11 11.84
C GLU A 60 -31.19 19.47 11.74
N THR A 61 -31.99 19.67 10.69
CA THR A 61 -32.69 20.94 10.41
C THR A 61 -34.19 20.88 10.59
N GLY A 62 -34.75 19.69 10.82
CA GLY A 62 -36.20 19.48 10.75
C GLY A 62 -36.72 19.39 9.31
N ALA A 63 -35.85 19.13 8.32
CA ALA A 63 -36.25 18.81 6.96
C ALA A 63 -36.91 17.43 6.88
N ASP A 64 -37.81 17.25 5.92
CA ASP A 64 -38.43 15.95 5.65
C ASP A 64 -37.44 14.99 4.95
N TYR A 65 -36.51 15.55 4.15
CA TYR A 65 -35.38 14.84 3.58
C TYR A 65 -34.26 15.80 3.14
N TYR A 66 -33.12 15.22 2.82
CA TYR A 66 -31.94 15.92 2.29
C TYR A 66 -31.55 15.39 0.91
N LYS A 67 -31.00 16.26 0.07
CA LYS A 67 -30.33 15.89 -1.18
C LYS A 67 -28.86 16.27 -1.08
N LEU A 68 -27.95 15.33 -1.33
CA LEU A 68 -26.54 15.64 -1.51
C LEU A 68 -26.30 15.87 -2.99
N LEU A 69 -25.74 17.01 -3.37
CA LEU A 69 -25.44 17.36 -4.76
C LEU A 69 -23.94 17.49 -4.97
N LYS A 70 -23.47 17.04 -6.13
CA LYS A 70 -22.07 17.06 -6.54
C LYS A 70 -21.90 17.90 -7.80
N ASN A 71 -20.90 18.78 -7.76
CA ASN A 71 -20.29 19.39 -8.92
C ASN A 71 -18.89 18.78 -9.10
N PRO A 72 -18.70 17.87 -10.06
CA PRO A 72 -17.54 16.97 -10.10
C PRO A 72 -16.22 17.66 -10.48
N ASP A 73 -16.26 18.81 -11.14
CA ASP A 73 -15.10 19.51 -11.70
C ASP A 73 -15.12 21.02 -11.39
N GLY A 74 -16.08 21.48 -10.60
CA GLY A 74 -16.27 22.89 -10.28
C GLY A 74 -16.90 23.71 -11.40
N ALA A 75 -17.20 23.13 -12.56
CA ALA A 75 -17.68 23.82 -13.76
C ALA A 75 -18.98 23.24 -14.34
N SER A 76 -19.20 21.93 -14.22
CA SER A 76 -20.32 21.19 -14.80
C SER A 76 -21.65 21.38 -14.05
N GLY A 77 -21.62 22.04 -12.88
CA GLY A 77 -22.79 22.30 -12.07
C GLY A 77 -23.17 21.13 -11.16
N PHE A 78 -24.19 21.36 -10.32
CA PHE A 78 -24.59 20.41 -9.27
C PHE A 78 -25.61 19.39 -9.77
N THR A 79 -25.35 18.10 -9.48
CA THR A 79 -26.27 16.99 -9.74
C THR A 79 -26.47 16.18 -8.47
N GLN A 80 -27.70 15.71 -8.22
CA GLN A 80 -27.99 14.93 -7.02
C GLN A 80 -27.26 13.58 -7.05
N LEU A 81 -26.65 13.23 -5.93
CA LEU A 81 -26.05 11.93 -5.67
C LEU A 81 -27.07 11.02 -4.97
N GLY A 82 -27.40 9.91 -5.64
CA GLY A 82 -28.26 8.88 -5.08
C GLY A 82 -29.66 9.37 -4.70
N ASP A 83 -30.31 8.62 -3.81
CA ASP A 83 -31.67 8.87 -3.36
C ASP A 83 -31.74 9.91 -2.23
N HIS A 84 -32.97 10.33 -1.89
CA HIS A 84 -33.22 11.23 -0.76
C HIS A 84 -32.74 10.63 0.56
N ILE A 85 -32.03 11.45 1.33
CA ILE A 85 -31.40 11.06 2.59
C ILE A 85 -32.30 11.49 3.74
N ARG A 86 -32.53 10.61 4.72
CA ARG A 86 -33.41 10.87 5.89
C ARG A 86 -32.68 10.92 7.23
N ASN A 87 -31.37 10.79 7.18
CA ASN A 87 -30.48 10.95 8.33
C ASN A 87 -29.54 12.14 8.05
N THR A 88 -28.57 12.35 8.93
CA THR A 88 -27.63 13.46 8.85
C THR A 88 -26.24 13.06 8.36
N ARG A 89 -26.13 11.95 7.62
CA ARG A 89 -24.84 11.41 7.16
C ARG A 89 -24.96 10.72 5.80
N ALA A 90 -24.01 10.98 4.92
CA ALA A 90 -23.91 10.33 3.61
C ALA A 90 -22.48 9.88 3.33
N ASP A 91 -22.33 8.74 2.66
CA ASP A 91 -21.05 8.28 2.16
C ASP A 91 -21.06 8.24 0.64
N GLU A 92 -19.98 8.71 0.04
CA GLU A 92 -19.72 8.56 -1.39
C GLU A 92 -18.48 7.68 -1.61
N ALA A 93 -18.67 6.58 -2.32
CA ALA A 93 -17.58 5.72 -2.73
C ALA A 93 -16.76 6.35 -3.86
N ILE A 94 -15.44 6.31 -3.71
CA ILE A 94 -14.48 6.78 -4.71
C ILE A 94 -14.14 5.59 -5.60
N ALA A 95 -14.94 5.40 -6.64
CA ALA A 95 -14.83 4.23 -7.52
C ALA A 95 -13.46 4.12 -8.21
N VAL A 96 -12.86 5.26 -8.57
CA VAL A 96 -11.58 5.36 -9.29
C VAL A 96 -10.90 6.68 -8.94
N HIS A 97 -9.56 6.72 -8.96
CA HIS A 97 -8.78 7.93 -8.71
C HIS A 97 -9.01 8.92 -9.85
N TRP A 98 -9.88 9.91 -9.64
CA TRP A 98 -10.08 10.99 -10.61
C TRP A 98 -9.22 12.17 -10.20
N HIS A 99 -8.27 12.55 -11.05
CA HIS A 99 -7.39 13.70 -10.82
C HIS A 99 -8.14 15.04 -10.71
N ASN A 100 -9.42 15.10 -11.08
CA ASN A 100 -10.24 16.32 -11.07
C ASN A 100 -10.91 16.62 -9.71
N TRP A 101 -10.72 15.77 -8.70
CA TRP A 101 -11.33 15.94 -7.38
C TRP A 101 -10.94 17.22 -6.64
N VAL A 102 -9.80 17.82 -6.99
CA VAL A 102 -9.34 19.06 -6.33
C VAL A 102 -10.35 20.20 -6.52
N GLN A 103 -11.09 20.19 -7.62
CA GLN A 103 -12.09 21.20 -7.96
C GLN A 103 -13.53 20.73 -7.69
N ALA A 104 -13.72 19.48 -7.25
CA ALA A 104 -15.03 18.98 -6.91
C ALA A 104 -15.59 19.72 -5.68
N SER A 105 -16.88 20.04 -5.75
CA SER A 105 -17.60 20.68 -4.65
C SER A 105 -18.96 20.03 -4.43
N TYR A 106 -19.43 20.10 -3.20
CA TYR A 106 -20.66 19.47 -2.76
C TYR A 106 -21.56 20.47 -2.07
N VAL A 107 -22.86 20.33 -2.28
CA VAL A 107 -23.89 21.14 -1.64
C VAL A 107 -24.92 20.18 -1.04
N LEU A 108 -25.40 20.51 0.15
CA LEU A 108 -26.51 19.81 0.76
C LEU A 108 -27.76 20.67 0.64
N GLU A 109 -28.83 20.10 0.15
CA GLU A 109 -30.16 20.71 0.20
C GLU A 109 -30.99 20.07 1.30
N SER A 110 -31.62 20.92 2.12
CA SER A 110 -32.62 20.54 3.11
C SER A 110 -34.00 20.86 2.57
N CYS A 111 -34.87 19.86 2.45
CA CYS A 111 -36.14 19.97 1.72
C CYS A 111 -37.33 19.60 2.61
N ASP A 112 -38.44 20.31 2.43
CA ASP A 112 -39.74 19.91 2.99
C ASP A 112 -40.47 18.89 2.09
N ALA A 113 -41.60 18.38 2.57
CA ALA A 113 -42.46 17.43 1.84
C ALA A 113 -43.11 18.02 0.57
N GLN A 114 -42.98 19.32 0.33
CA GLN A 114 -43.44 20.00 -0.88
C GLN A 114 -42.29 20.29 -1.87
N ASP A 115 -41.08 19.76 -1.60
CA ASP A 115 -39.86 19.94 -2.38
C ASP A 115 -39.34 21.39 -2.41
N ASN A 116 -39.69 22.19 -1.39
CA ASN A 116 -39.03 23.47 -1.17
C ASN A 116 -37.71 23.24 -0.45
N CYS A 117 -36.61 23.47 -1.17
CA CYS A 117 -35.27 23.16 -0.70
C CYS A 117 -34.44 24.43 -0.41
N PHE A 118 -33.61 24.36 0.63
CA PHE A 118 -32.59 25.36 0.93
C PHE A 118 -31.21 24.74 0.86
N SER A 119 -30.34 25.34 0.04
CA SER A 119 -28.98 24.87 -0.22
C SER A 119 -27.98 25.39 0.83
N SER A 120 -27.04 24.55 1.23
CA SER A 120 -25.86 24.94 2.02
C SER A 120 -24.87 25.74 1.17
N LEU A 121 -23.86 26.33 1.82
CA LEU A 121 -22.66 26.76 1.10
C LEU A 121 -21.95 25.52 0.48
N PRO A 122 -21.33 25.66 -0.70
CA PRO A 122 -20.52 24.60 -1.27
C PRO A 122 -19.31 24.25 -0.40
N VAL A 123 -19.03 22.96 -0.25
CA VAL A 123 -17.84 22.45 0.42
C VAL A 123 -16.95 21.76 -0.61
N GLY A 124 -15.72 22.22 -0.74
CA GLY A 124 -14.71 21.58 -1.59
C GLY A 124 -14.06 20.39 -0.90
N THR A 125 -13.63 19.39 -1.67
CA THR A 125 -12.95 18.19 -1.14
C THR A 125 -11.44 18.33 -0.99
N GLY A 126 -10.84 19.44 -1.45
CA GLY A 126 -9.39 19.61 -1.48
C GLY A 126 -8.68 19.45 -0.12
N VAL A 127 -9.30 19.86 0.98
CA VAL A 127 -8.73 19.69 2.34
C VAL A 127 -8.87 18.24 2.83
N ALA A 128 -10.02 17.60 2.59
CA ALA A 128 -10.22 16.19 2.93
C ALA A 128 -9.27 15.27 2.13
N MET A 129 -8.97 15.62 0.88
CA MET A 129 -7.96 14.94 0.07
C MET A 129 -6.54 15.11 0.60
N GLN A 130 -6.15 16.33 0.99
CA GLN A 130 -4.82 16.58 1.58
C GLN A 130 -4.65 15.80 2.89
N ASN A 131 -5.70 15.68 3.69
CA ASN A 131 -5.70 14.87 4.91
C ASN A 131 -5.69 13.35 4.63
N ALA A 132 -6.03 12.90 3.41
CA ALA A 132 -5.94 11.49 3.01
C ALA A 132 -4.51 11.10 2.59
N ILE A 133 -3.62 12.06 2.34
CA ILE A 133 -2.20 11.80 2.09
C ILE A 133 -1.50 11.64 3.43
N GLY A 134 -1.22 10.40 3.81
CA GLY A 134 -0.42 10.10 4.99
C GLY A 134 1.01 10.63 4.82
N TYR A 135 1.54 11.25 5.87
CA TYR A 135 2.95 11.59 6.00
C TYR A 135 3.47 10.98 7.29
N PHE A 136 4.52 10.16 7.17
CA PHE A 136 5.17 9.54 8.31
C PHE A 136 6.68 9.70 8.17
N LYS A 137 7.34 9.82 9.33
CA LYS A 137 8.80 9.78 9.48
C LYS A 137 9.09 8.75 10.56
N ALA A 138 10.20 8.05 10.40
CA ALA A 138 10.75 7.24 11.47
C ALA A 138 11.05 8.11 12.70
N SER A 139 10.88 7.53 13.88
CA SER A 139 11.16 8.11 15.19
C SER A 139 12.60 8.66 15.29
N ARG A 140 13.52 8.07 14.52
CA ARG A 140 14.85 8.60 14.26
C ARG A 140 14.87 9.35 12.93
N THR A 141 14.70 10.67 12.99
CA THR A 141 15.11 11.55 11.90
C THR A 141 16.56 11.97 12.07
N ALA A 142 17.26 12.25 10.96
CA ALA A 142 18.67 12.64 10.91
C ALA A 142 19.12 13.52 12.09
N ALA A 143 20.32 13.27 12.60
CA ALA A 143 20.94 13.97 13.71
C ALA A 143 21.09 15.49 13.42
N GLY A 144 20.01 16.26 13.61
CA GLY A 144 19.99 17.71 13.41
C GLY A 144 20.21 18.18 11.97
N ALA A 145 20.15 19.51 11.78
CA ALA A 145 20.41 20.15 10.51
C ALA A 145 21.87 19.93 10.08
N GLY A 146 22.09 19.36 8.90
CA GLY A 146 23.41 19.17 8.30
C GLY A 146 23.99 17.74 8.39
N ALA A 147 23.36 16.82 9.12
CA ALA A 147 23.72 15.40 9.03
C ALA A 147 23.20 14.79 7.71
N PRO A 148 23.95 13.85 7.08
CA PRO A 148 23.42 13.10 5.95
C PRO A 148 22.12 12.40 6.38
N GLY A 149 21.06 12.59 5.60
CA GLY A 149 19.76 12.01 5.90
C GLY A 149 19.81 10.49 5.80
N TYR A 150 18.98 9.78 6.58
CA TYR A 150 18.94 8.31 6.63
C TYR A 150 18.36 7.63 5.37
N GLN A 151 17.99 8.41 4.35
CA GLN A 151 17.30 7.95 3.14
C GLN A 151 16.10 7.03 3.45
N LEU A 152 15.33 7.37 4.49
CA LEU A 152 14.08 6.66 4.77
C LEU A 152 13.16 6.74 3.55
N GLY A 153 12.69 5.58 3.10
CA GLY A 153 11.84 5.46 1.90
C GLY A 153 12.60 5.08 0.64
N THR A 154 13.91 4.75 0.72
CA THR A 154 14.63 4.16 -0.43
C THR A 154 13.96 2.89 -0.95
N SER A 155 13.34 2.11 -0.05
CA SER A 155 12.54 0.95 -0.38
C SER A 155 11.29 0.89 0.50
N VAL A 156 10.20 0.35 -0.04
CA VAL A 156 8.92 0.19 0.66
C VAL A 156 8.27 -1.14 0.27
N ALA A 157 7.62 -1.79 1.23
CA ALA A 157 6.78 -2.97 0.99
C ALA A 157 5.55 -2.94 1.91
N LEU A 158 4.38 -3.26 1.37
CA LEU A 158 3.09 -3.21 2.08
C LEU A 158 2.46 -4.61 2.06
N SER A 159 1.90 -5.05 3.19
CA SER A 159 1.09 -6.27 3.28
C SER A 159 -0.19 -6.13 2.44
N ALA A 160 -0.80 -7.24 1.99
CA ALA A 160 -1.95 -7.13 1.09
C ALA A 160 -3.21 -6.57 1.75
N ASP A 161 -3.34 -6.74 3.07
CA ASP A 161 -4.39 -6.09 3.86
C ASP A 161 -4.16 -4.58 4.06
N GLY A 162 -3.00 -4.07 3.64
CA GLY A 162 -2.62 -2.67 3.76
C GLY A 162 -2.35 -2.21 5.19
N GLN A 163 -2.15 -3.14 6.14
CA GLN A 163 -1.98 -2.81 7.56
C GLN A 163 -0.54 -2.81 8.05
N THR A 164 0.40 -3.43 7.34
CA THR A 164 1.82 -3.47 7.71
C THR A 164 2.67 -2.89 6.58
N LEU A 165 3.50 -1.91 6.90
CA LEU A 165 4.40 -1.24 5.95
C LEU A 165 5.84 -1.36 6.44
N ALA A 166 6.72 -1.95 5.62
CA ALA A 166 8.17 -1.94 5.83
C ALA A 166 8.82 -0.83 4.99
N VAL A 167 9.74 -0.07 5.58
CA VAL A 167 10.40 1.08 4.95
C VAL A 167 11.90 1.04 5.22
N GLY A 168 12.69 0.98 4.15
CA GLY A 168 14.14 0.98 4.23
C GLY A 168 14.75 2.35 4.54
N ALA A 169 15.84 2.34 5.32
CA ALA A 169 16.67 3.50 5.64
C ALA A 169 18.16 3.10 5.55
N PRO A 170 18.69 2.82 4.34
CA PRO A 170 19.96 2.12 4.13
C PRO A 170 21.19 2.88 4.60
N VAL A 171 21.10 4.19 4.81
CA VAL A 171 22.24 5.01 5.27
C VAL A 171 22.15 5.43 6.73
N GLU A 172 21.20 4.87 7.50
CA GLU A 172 21.19 5.06 8.96
C GLU A 172 22.50 4.55 9.60
N SER A 173 22.96 5.24 10.66
CA SER A 173 24.11 4.82 11.47
C SER A 173 25.37 4.57 10.65
N ALA A 174 25.82 5.59 9.91
CA ALA A 174 27.05 5.55 9.11
C ALA A 174 27.03 4.42 8.06
N ASN A 175 25.97 4.39 7.24
CA ASN A 175 25.76 3.42 6.15
C ASN A 175 25.47 1.99 6.56
N THR A 176 25.34 1.66 7.86
CA THR A 176 24.89 0.32 8.26
C THR A 176 23.50 0.03 7.71
N GLY A 177 22.57 0.96 7.93
CA GLY A 177 21.19 0.87 7.51
C GLY A 177 20.23 0.25 8.55
N ALA A 178 18.93 0.42 8.30
CA ALA A 178 17.84 -0.14 9.09
C ALA A 178 16.57 -0.29 8.25
N VAL A 179 15.60 -1.04 8.77
CA VAL A 179 14.22 -1.06 8.26
C VAL A 179 13.26 -0.68 9.37
N TYR A 180 12.33 0.21 9.07
CA TYR A 180 11.24 0.59 9.97
C TYR A 180 9.97 -0.12 9.55
N VAL A 181 9.30 -0.75 10.51
CA VAL A 181 7.98 -1.36 10.31
C VAL A 181 6.95 -0.46 10.95
N PHE A 182 5.92 -0.12 10.19
CA PHE A 182 4.75 0.62 10.65
C PHE A 182 3.53 -0.28 10.59
N SER A 183 2.63 -0.16 11.56
CA SER A 183 1.31 -0.79 11.53
C SER A 183 0.17 0.22 11.60
N LEU A 184 -0.89 -0.06 10.85
CA LEU A 184 -2.11 0.71 10.83
C LEU A 184 -3.02 0.24 11.98
N GLN A 185 -3.21 1.09 12.99
CA GLN A 185 -4.03 0.80 14.16
C GLN A 185 -5.09 1.89 14.34
N ALA A 186 -6.37 1.49 14.37
CA ALA A 186 -7.50 2.42 14.46
C ALA A 186 -7.46 3.55 13.40
N GLY A 187 -7.01 3.23 12.18
CA GLY A 187 -6.90 4.19 11.07
C GLY A 187 -5.68 5.12 11.14
N MET A 188 -4.76 4.92 12.09
CA MET A 188 -3.53 5.70 12.22
C MET A 188 -2.30 4.80 12.10
N TRP A 189 -1.31 5.21 11.30
CA TRP A 189 -0.03 4.52 11.21
C TRP A 189 0.83 4.84 12.43
N ALA A 190 1.37 3.80 13.06
CA ALA A 190 2.33 3.89 14.15
C ALA A 190 3.59 3.09 13.81
N GLU A 191 4.76 3.58 14.22
CA GLU A 191 6.00 2.80 14.14
C GLU A 191 5.90 1.62 15.12
N GLU A 192 5.94 0.41 14.59
CA GLU A 192 5.89 -0.83 15.34
C GLU A 192 7.28 -1.29 15.75
N ALA A 193 8.24 -1.21 14.83
CA ALA A 193 9.58 -1.73 15.05
C ALA A 193 10.64 -1.01 14.21
N ARG A 194 11.88 -1.08 14.71
CA ARG A 194 13.10 -0.78 13.97
C ARG A 194 13.97 -2.03 13.95
N LEU A 195 14.27 -2.51 12.75
CA LEU A 195 14.98 -3.76 12.49
C LEU A 195 16.38 -3.46 11.92
N THR A 196 17.39 -4.17 12.42
CA THR A 196 18.78 -4.04 11.99
C THR A 196 19.43 -5.41 11.83
N ALA A 197 20.54 -5.46 11.10
CA ALA A 197 21.39 -6.64 11.07
C ALA A 197 21.89 -7.02 12.48
N THR A 198 22.04 -8.34 12.73
CA THR A 198 22.48 -8.89 14.03
C THR A 198 23.94 -8.55 14.34
N ASN A 199 24.80 -8.48 13.32
CA ASN A 199 26.24 -8.18 13.46
C ASN A 199 26.65 -7.06 12.48
N PRO A 200 26.35 -5.79 12.79
CA PRO A 200 26.38 -4.69 11.81
C PRO A 200 27.77 -4.16 11.43
N LEU A 201 28.86 -4.64 12.04
CA LEU A 201 30.17 -3.97 11.95
C LEU A 201 30.69 -3.80 10.52
N ASP A 202 30.33 -4.72 9.62
CA ASP A 202 30.73 -4.69 8.21
C ASP A 202 29.53 -4.66 7.25
N VAL A 203 28.31 -4.62 7.78
CA VAL A 203 27.09 -4.56 6.97
C VAL A 203 26.90 -3.12 6.51
N THR A 204 26.70 -2.92 5.20
CA THR A 204 26.33 -1.60 4.68
C THR A 204 25.14 -1.67 3.72
N GLY A 205 24.30 -0.64 3.75
CA GLY A 205 23.10 -0.56 2.92
C GLY A 205 21.94 -1.44 3.38
N PHE A 206 21.89 -1.86 4.64
CA PHE A 206 20.80 -2.68 5.15
C PHE A 206 19.45 -1.98 5.03
N GLY A 207 18.49 -2.59 4.32
CA GLY A 207 17.23 -1.94 3.99
C GLY A 207 17.25 -1.22 2.64
N GLN A 208 18.27 -1.41 1.81
CA GLN A 208 18.27 -0.87 0.45
C GLN A 208 17.18 -1.51 -0.40
N HIS A 209 16.84 -2.77 -0.13
CA HIS A 209 15.71 -3.49 -0.73
C HIS A 209 14.93 -4.21 0.37
N VAL A 210 13.59 -4.17 0.31
CA VAL A 210 12.69 -4.85 1.25
C VAL A 210 11.58 -5.59 0.50
N ALA A 211 11.19 -6.76 1.00
CA ALA A 211 10.03 -7.51 0.51
C ALA A 211 9.26 -8.10 1.70
N LEU A 212 7.94 -7.99 1.69
CA LEU A 212 7.06 -8.36 2.80
C LEU A 212 6.02 -9.38 2.31
N SER A 213 5.77 -10.44 3.09
CA SER A 213 4.73 -11.43 2.80
C SER A 213 3.34 -10.84 2.87
N GLU A 214 2.35 -11.53 2.29
CA GLU A 214 0.98 -11.06 2.18
C GLU A 214 0.36 -10.75 3.55
N ASP A 215 0.65 -11.61 4.54
CA ASP A 215 0.21 -11.51 5.93
C ASP A 215 1.02 -10.49 6.78
N GLY A 216 2.05 -9.87 6.19
CA GLY A 216 2.90 -8.90 6.86
C GLY A 216 3.85 -9.49 7.91
N ASN A 217 4.04 -10.81 7.98
CA ASN A 217 4.80 -11.46 9.04
C ASN A 217 6.19 -11.96 8.64
N THR A 218 6.52 -12.01 7.36
CA THR A 218 7.86 -12.38 6.88
C THR A 218 8.42 -11.22 6.06
N LEU A 219 9.55 -10.69 6.49
CA LEU A 219 10.22 -9.54 5.86
C LEU A 219 11.63 -9.95 5.45
N ALA A 220 11.92 -9.89 4.15
CA ALA A 220 13.26 -10.02 3.62
C ALA A 220 13.88 -8.63 3.43
N VAL A 221 15.17 -8.50 3.72
CA VAL A 221 15.92 -7.25 3.69
C VAL A 221 17.27 -7.46 3.03
N GLY A 222 17.52 -6.74 1.94
CA GLY A 222 18.78 -6.73 1.21
C GLY A 222 19.76 -5.68 1.74
N ALA A 223 21.05 -6.04 1.72
CA ALA A 223 22.20 -5.18 1.99
C ALA A 223 23.30 -5.46 0.94
N PRO A 224 23.11 -5.05 -0.33
CA PRO A 224 24.01 -5.43 -1.43
C PRO A 224 25.43 -4.86 -1.31
N ASN A 225 25.66 -3.91 -0.40
CA ASN A 225 26.99 -3.38 -0.13
C ASN A 225 27.64 -3.99 1.13
N ASP A 226 27.05 -5.03 1.72
CA ASP A 226 27.62 -5.74 2.87
C ASP A 226 29.02 -6.29 2.55
N HIS A 227 29.96 -6.05 3.47
CA HIS A 227 31.37 -6.43 3.35
C HIS A 227 31.75 -7.68 4.16
N THR A 228 30.80 -8.29 4.90
CA THR A 228 31.07 -9.39 5.84
C THR A 228 31.68 -10.64 5.19
N GLN A 229 31.39 -10.91 3.91
CA GLN A 229 31.93 -12.05 3.14
C GLN A 229 32.94 -11.64 2.06
N GLY A 230 33.29 -10.35 1.98
CA GLY A 230 34.12 -9.81 0.90
C GLY A 230 33.66 -8.42 0.50
N PHE A 231 34.49 -7.66 -0.21
CA PHE A 231 34.14 -6.30 -0.61
C PHE A 231 32.84 -6.30 -1.45
N LYS A 232 31.75 -5.76 -0.89
CA LYS A 232 30.42 -5.71 -1.54
C LYS A 232 29.93 -7.08 -2.03
N ALA A 233 30.22 -8.13 -1.27
CA ALA A 233 29.63 -9.44 -1.52
C ALA A 233 28.10 -9.38 -1.39
N GLY A 234 27.60 -8.50 -0.52
CA GLY A 234 26.18 -8.32 -0.27
C GLY A 234 25.62 -9.38 0.68
N SER A 235 24.42 -9.11 1.21
CA SER A 235 23.71 -10.06 2.05
C SER A 235 22.20 -9.85 1.99
N VAL A 236 21.47 -10.89 2.41
CA VAL A 236 20.03 -10.80 2.67
C VAL A 236 19.76 -11.35 4.07
N SER A 237 18.86 -10.69 4.79
CA SER A 237 18.36 -11.13 6.09
C SER A 237 16.85 -11.27 6.06
N VAL A 238 16.33 -12.26 6.78
CA VAL A 238 14.89 -12.45 6.96
C VAL A 238 14.51 -12.24 8.43
N PHE A 239 13.39 -11.56 8.63
CA PHE A 239 12.74 -11.33 9.92
C PHE A 239 11.37 -11.98 9.89
N THR A 240 10.96 -12.50 11.04
CA THR A 240 9.69 -13.19 11.18
C THR A 240 8.95 -12.61 12.38
N ARG A 241 7.69 -12.21 12.19
CA ARG A 241 6.84 -11.67 13.22
C ARG A 241 5.97 -12.78 13.80
N THR A 242 6.08 -13.00 15.10
CA THR A 242 5.22 -13.93 15.85
C THR A 242 4.67 -13.20 17.06
N GLU A 243 3.34 -13.24 17.24
CA GLU A 243 2.65 -12.58 18.36
C GLU A 243 3.01 -11.07 18.51
N GLY A 244 3.17 -10.37 17.38
CA GLY A 244 3.53 -8.94 17.36
C GLY A 244 5.01 -8.63 17.61
N HIS A 245 5.87 -9.66 17.73
CA HIS A 245 7.30 -9.49 17.94
C HIS A 245 8.10 -9.98 16.73
N TRP A 246 8.98 -9.12 16.22
CA TRP A 246 9.94 -9.48 15.18
C TRP A 246 11.12 -10.25 15.76
N SER A 247 11.44 -11.40 15.18
CA SER A 247 12.63 -12.19 15.51
C SER A 247 13.91 -11.42 15.14
N PRO A 248 15.07 -11.75 15.75
CA PRO A 248 16.35 -11.33 15.22
C PRO A 248 16.52 -11.75 13.75
N ALA A 249 17.36 -11.00 13.02
CA ALA A 249 17.68 -11.28 11.63
C ALA A 249 18.28 -12.69 11.48
N THR A 250 17.67 -13.51 10.63
CA THR A 250 18.29 -14.76 10.15
C THR A 250 18.99 -14.46 8.82
N PRO A 251 20.33 -14.53 8.75
CA PRO A 251 21.02 -14.31 7.48
C PRO A 251 20.69 -15.42 6.49
N ILE A 252 20.55 -15.03 5.22
CA ILE A 252 20.46 -15.93 4.07
C ILE A 252 21.88 -16.10 3.53
N THR A 253 22.34 -17.34 3.47
CA THR A 253 23.66 -17.67 2.92
C THR A 253 23.45 -18.35 1.57
N ALA A 254 23.82 -17.67 0.48
CA ALA A 254 24.00 -18.34 -0.80
C ALA A 254 25.25 -19.23 -0.75
N LEU A 255 25.30 -20.24 -1.62
CA LEU A 255 26.41 -21.19 -1.66
C LEU A 255 27.74 -20.55 -2.09
N SER A 256 27.68 -19.43 -2.82
CA SER A 256 28.84 -18.64 -3.27
C SER A 256 28.42 -17.18 -3.45
N THR A 257 28.71 -16.35 -2.46
CA THR A 257 28.75 -14.89 -2.62
C THR A 257 30.21 -14.47 -2.55
N GLU A 258 30.77 -14.06 -3.67
CA GLU A 258 32.13 -13.57 -3.78
C GLU A 258 32.20 -12.04 -3.63
N ALA A 259 33.41 -11.51 -3.55
CA ALA A 259 33.61 -10.07 -3.43
C ALA A 259 33.23 -9.37 -4.73
N GLY A 260 32.12 -8.63 -4.71
CA GLY A 260 31.67 -7.81 -5.84
C GLY A 260 30.27 -8.15 -6.30
N ASP A 261 29.76 -9.34 -5.98
CA ASP A 261 28.52 -9.91 -6.53
C ASP A 261 27.25 -9.12 -6.21
N GLN A 262 27.27 -8.30 -5.15
CA GLN A 262 26.13 -7.49 -4.69
C GLN A 262 24.87 -8.33 -4.41
N PHE A 263 25.02 -9.50 -3.80
CA PHE A 263 23.90 -10.34 -3.42
C PHE A 263 22.89 -9.57 -2.55
N GLY A 264 21.61 -9.62 -2.92
CA GLY A 264 20.56 -8.80 -2.29
C GLY A 264 20.32 -7.45 -2.97
N SER A 265 20.83 -7.24 -4.19
CA SER A 265 20.58 -6.03 -4.99
C SER A 265 19.16 -5.95 -5.56
N SER A 266 18.43 -7.05 -5.54
CA SER A 266 16.99 -7.10 -5.72
C SER A 266 16.44 -8.30 -4.94
N ILE A 267 15.21 -8.20 -4.42
CA ILE A 267 14.57 -9.29 -3.68
C ILE A 267 13.07 -9.32 -3.97
N ALA A 268 12.49 -10.51 -4.01
CA ALA A 268 11.04 -10.72 -4.08
C ALA A 268 10.64 -11.93 -3.22
N LEU A 269 9.53 -11.82 -2.50
CA LEU A 269 9.05 -12.83 -1.56
C LEU A 269 7.65 -13.28 -1.97
N SER A 270 7.37 -14.59 -1.91
CA SER A 270 6.04 -15.14 -2.16
C SER A 270 5.03 -14.67 -1.12
N ALA A 271 3.75 -14.76 -1.45
CA ALA A 271 2.66 -14.31 -0.57
C ALA A 271 2.67 -15.03 0.78
N ASP A 272 2.96 -16.34 0.77
CA ASP A 272 3.08 -17.18 1.97
C ASP A 272 4.41 -16.99 2.74
N GLY A 273 5.35 -16.22 2.20
CA GLY A 273 6.66 -15.99 2.83
C GLY A 273 7.60 -17.20 2.81
N HIS A 274 7.34 -18.21 1.96
CA HIS A 274 8.12 -19.45 1.89
C HIS A 274 9.12 -19.52 0.74
N THR A 275 9.00 -18.69 -0.29
CA THR A 275 9.91 -18.63 -1.44
C THR A 275 10.46 -17.22 -1.60
N LEU A 276 11.79 -17.09 -1.64
CA LEU A 276 12.51 -15.82 -1.75
C LEU A 276 13.41 -15.87 -2.98
N ALA A 277 13.19 -14.95 -3.93
CA ALA A 277 14.11 -14.69 -5.03
C ALA A 277 15.05 -13.54 -4.66
N VAL A 278 16.33 -13.70 -4.99
CA VAL A 278 17.39 -12.72 -4.68
C VAL A 278 18.26 -12.51 -5.92
N GLY A 279 18.45 -11.26 -6.33
CA GLY A 279 19.40 -10.87 -7.37
C GLY A 279 20.81 -10.61 -6.82
N ALA A 280 21.81 -10.90 -7.65
CA ALA A 280 23.21 -10.54 -7.48
C ALA A 280 23.71 -10.03 -8.85
N SER A 281 23.38 -8.78 -9.15
CA SER A 281 23.55 -8.20 -10.49
C SER A 281 25.00 -8.07 -10.96
N ALA A 282 25.96 -8.17 -10.06
CA ALA A 282 27.39 -8.05 -10.34
C ALA A 282 28.13 -9.39 -10.17
N GLU A 283 27.41 -10.51 -10.18
CA GLU A 283 28.01 -11.84 -10.07
C GLU A 283 28.70 -12.26 -11.38
N ASP A 284 29.92 -12.80 -11.28
CA ASP A 284 30.86 -12.90 -12.39
C ASP A 284 30.83 -14.24 -13.16
N SER A 285 29.95 -15.16 -12.78
CA SER A 285 29.99 -16.50 -13.36
C SER A 285 29.61 -16.52 -14.84
N ALA A 286 30.43 -17.17 -15.67
CA ALA A 286 30.12 -17.44 -17.08
C ALA A 286 29.22 -18.67 -17.29
N ALA A 287 28.77 -19.34 -16.21
CA ALA A 287 27.97 -20.55 -16.31
C ALA A 287 26.49 -20.23 -16.60
N GLY A 288 26.11 -20.24 -17.88
CA GLY A 288 24.73 -19.99 -18.30
C GLY A 288 23.71 -21.01 -17.79
N GLY A 289 22.44 -20.61 -17.76
CA GLY A 289 21.31 -21.45 -17.38
C GLY A 289 21.17 -21.67 -15.88
N LEU A 290 20.78 -22.88 -15.47
CA LEU A 290 20.43 -23.20 -14.08
C LEU A 290 21.48 -24.12 -13.45
N GLN A 291 21.79 -23.90 -12.17
CA GLN A 291 22.71 -24.72 -11.37
C GLN A 291 24.12 -24.87 -11.99
N GLY A 292 24.58 -23.84 -12.71
CA GLY A 292 25.93 -23.77 -13.24
C GLY A 292 27.01 -23.69 -12.15
N ASP A 293 28.29 -23.73 -12.56
CA ASP A 293 29.41 -23.50 -11.65
C ASP A 293 29.45 -22.04 -11.22
N GLN A 294 29.09 -21.78 -9.97
CA GLN A 294 29.01 -20.43 -9.41
C GLN A 294 30.39 -19.81 -9.11
N ASN A 295 31.49 -20.55 -9.23
CA ASN A 295 32.85 -20.01 -9.01
C ASN A 295 33.56 -19.66 -10.34
N ASN A 296 32.85 -19.76 -11.47
CA ASN A 296 33.42 -19.56 -12.80
C ASN A 296 33.47 -18.08 -13.19
N ASN A 297 34.34 -17.29 -12.57
CA ASN A 297 34.41 -15.82 -12.70
C ASN A 297 34.93 -15.30 -14.07
N GLY A 298 34.52 -15.94 -15.16
CA GLY A 298 34.94 -15.67 -16.53
C GLY A 298 34.07 -14.67 -17.29
N ALA A 299 32.94 -14.21 -16.72
CA ALA A 299 32.05 -13.22 -17.32
C ALA A 299 31.70 -12.11 -16.30
N PRO A 300 32.60 -11.14 -16.09
CA PRO A 300 32.43 -10.11 -15.08
C PRO A 300 31.10 -9.37 -15.22
N ASP A 301 30.41 -9.12 -14.10
CA ASP A 301 29.11 -8.44 -14.05
C ASP A 301 28.02 -9.07 -14.93
N ALA A 302 28.12 -10.37 -15.28
CA ALA A 302 27.06 -11.07 -16.01
C ALA A 302 25.77 -11.17 -15.18
N GLY A 303 25.91 -11.19 -13.85
CA GLY A 303 24.84 -11.17 -12.88
C GLY A 303 24.14 -12.52 -12.70
N ALA A 304 23.48 -12.72 -11.57
CA ALA A 304 22.76 -13.94 -11.24
C ALA A 304 21.48 -13.67 -10.44
N ALA A 305 20.62 -14.68 -10.37
CA ALA A 305 19.53 -14.75 -9.40
C ALA A 305 19.54 -16.09 -8.66
N TYR A 306 19.00 -16.07 -7.45
CA TYR A 306 18.96 -17.20 -6.54
C TYR A 306 17.55 -17.35 -6.00
N VAL A 307 17.06 -18.58 -5.89
CA VAL A 307 15.80 -18.87 -5.21
C VAL A 307 16.07 -19.67 -3.96
N PHE A 308 15.51 -19.22 -2.84
CA PHE A 308 15.56 -19.88 -1.55
C PHE A 308 14.16 -20.34 -1.15
N THR A 309 14.10 -21.48 -0.47
CA THR A 309 12.87 -22.00 0.15
C THR A 309 13.04 -22.09 1.66
N ARG A 310 11.94 -21.87 2.37
CA ARG A 310 11.90 -21.87 3.83
C ARG A 310 11.30 -23.17 4.37
N SER A 311 12.02 -23.82 5.28
CA SER A 311 11.52 -24.92 6.10
C SER A 311 11.67 -24.57 7.59
N GLY A 312 10.55 -24.32 8.26
CA GLY A 312 10.56 -23.76 9.62
C GLY A 312 11.15 -22.36 9.63
N ASN A 313 12.25 -22.15 10.36
CA ASN A 313 12.98 -20.86 10.39
C ASN A 313 14.27 -20.89 9.57
N SER A 314 14.52 -21.97 8.83
CA SER A 314 15.72 -22.13 8.03
C SER A 314 15.39 -21.89 6.56
N TRP A 315 16.26 -21.16 5.89
CA TRP A 315 16.23 -20.94 4.46
C TRP A 315 17.34 -21.75 3.80
N SER A 316 17.04 -22.36 2.67
CA SER A 316 18.01 -23.10 1.85
C SER A 316 17.92 -22.67 0.40
N GLN A 317 19.06 -22.48 -0.26
CA GLN A 317 19.12 -22.24 -1.70
C GLN A 317 18.54 -23.45 -2.43
N GLN A 318 17.47 -23.23 -3.18
CA GLN A 318 16.86 -24.23 -4.05
C GLN A 318 17.55 -24.23 -5.42
N VAL A 319 17.77 -23.05 -6.00
CA VAL A 319 18.37 -22.93 -7.33
C VAL A 319 19.19 -21.66 -7.51
N TYR A 320 20.27 -21.79 -8.30
CA TYR A 320 21.03 -20.71 -8.89
C TYR A 320 20.64 -20.55 -10.37
N LEU A 321 20.38 -19.31 -10.80
CA LEU A 321 19.84 -18.96 -12.10
C LEU A 321 20.75 -17.92 -12.77
N LYS A 322 21.10 -18.15 -14.04
CA LYS A 322 21.68 -17.19 -14.96
C LYS A 322 20.81 -17.06 -16.21
N ALA A 323 21.10 -16.03 -17.01
CA ALA A 323 20.71 -16.01 -18.41
C ALA A 323 21.17 -17.30 -19.12
N SER A 324 20.40 -17.78 -20.10
CA SER A 324 20.77 -18.95 -20.91
C SER A 324 22.11 -18.77 -21.63
N HIS A 325 22.43 -17.52 -21.96
CA HIS A 325 23.72 -17.09 -22.47
C HIS A 325 24.18 -15.94 -21.57
N ALA A 326 25.15 -16.21 -20.70
CA ALA A 326 25.62 -15.23 -19.72
C ALA A 326 26.86 -14.52 -20.28
N GLU A 327 26.73 -13.22 -20.57
CA GLU A 327 27.84 -12.40 -21.06
C GLU A 327 28.21 -11.32 -20.07
N ALA A 328 29.48 -10.90 -20.14
CA ALA A 328 30.01 -9.91 -19.23
C ALA A 328 29.26 -8.58 -19.39
N GLY A 329 28.80 -8.03 -18.26
CA GLY A 329 28.09 -6.76 -18.20
C GLY A 329 26.58 -6.82 -18.44
N ASP A 330 25.98 -7.98 -18.71
CA ASP A 330 24.52 -8.09 -18.94
C ASP A 330 23.68 -7.79 -17.69
N GLN A 331 24.28 -7.94 -16.51
CA GLN A 331 23.70 -7.70 -15.18
C GLN A 331 22.35 -8.39 -14.95
N PHE A 332 22.26 -9.67 -15.30
CA PHE A 332 21.13 -10.50 -14.95
C PHE A 332 20.88 -10.47 -13.44
N GLY A 333 19.61 -10.37 -13.01
CA GLY A 333 19.27 -10.25 -11.60
C GLY A 333 19.22 -8.81 -11.08
N THR A 334 19.38 -7.80 -11.95
CA THR A 334 19.20 -6.38 -11.57
C THR A 334 17.83 -6.13 -10.94
N GLN A 335 16.78 -6.79 -11.43
CA GLN A 335 15.47 -6.86 -10.79
C GLN A 335 14.90 -8.27 -10.88
N VAL A 336 14.17 -8.65 -9.84
CA VAL A 336 13.42 -9.91 -9.75
C VAL A 336 11.97 -9.62 -9.40
N ALA A 337 11.05 -10.38 -9.98
CA ALA A 337 9.64 -10.38 -9.61
C ALA A 337 9.16 -11.82 -9.47
N LEU A 338 8.55 -12.13 -8.32
CA LEU A 338 8.07 -13.47 -7.98
C LEU A 338 6.55 -13.46 -7.87
N SER A 339 5.89 -14.47 -8.43
CA SER A 339 4.44 -14.65 -8.30
C SER A 339 4.05 -14.93 -6.84
N ALA A 340 2.79 -14.64 -6.50
CA ALA A 340 2.26 -14.84 -5.16
C ALA A 340 2.41 -16.29 -4.66
N ASP A 341 2.22 -17.28 -5.54
CA ASP A 341 2.40 -18.70 -5.25
C ASP A 341 3.87 -19.15 -5.22
N GLY A 342 4.82 -18.25 -5.53
CA GLY A 342 6.25 -18.54 -5.53
C GLY A 342 6.73 -19.41 -6.69
N GLN A 343 5.89 -19.69 -7.69
CA GLN A 343 6.19 -20.65 -8.76
C GLN A 343 6.63 -20.01 -10.09
N THR A 344 6.45 -18.70 -10.27
CA THR A 344 6.87 -17.98 -11.48
C THR A 344 7.79 -16.82 -11.11
N LEU A 345 8.99 -16.80 -11.67
CA LEU A 345 9.99 -15.78 -11.43
C LEU A 345 10.35 -15.09 -12.75
N ALA A 346 10.27 -13.77 -12.80
CA ALA A 346 10.85 -12.96 -13.86
C ALA A 346 12.14 -12.30 -13.38
N VAL A 347 13.18 -12.32 -14.21
CA VAL A 347 14.49 -11.74 -13.92
C VAL A 347 14.95 -10.87 -15.08
N SER A 348 15.37 -9.64 -14.80
CA SER A 348 15.86 -8.71 -15.83
C SER A 348 17.37 -8.80 -16.03
N ALA A 349 17.83 -8.63 -17.27
CA ALA A 349 19.22 -8.35 -17.67
C ALA A 349 19.21 -7.08 -18.53
N PRO A 350 19.27 -5.88 -17.94
CA PRO A 350 19.02 -4.62 -18.65
C PRO A 350 20.07 -4.27 -19.71
N PHE A 351 21.24 -4.91 -19.66
CA PHE A 351 22.36 -4.61 -20.55
C PHE A 351 22.66 -5.72 -21.57
N GLU A 352 21.83 -6.76 -21.61
CA GLU A 352 21.85 -7.77 -22.68
C GLU A 352 21.69 -7.09 -24.05
N SER A 353 22.34 -7.62 -25.10
CA SER A 353 22.57 -6.88 -26.35
C SER A 353 21.93 -7.49 -27.60
N SER A 354 20.89 -8.32 -27.45
CA SER A 354 20.20 -8.97 -28.57
C SER A 354 19.24 -8.04 -29.31
N SER A 355 19.28 -8.06 -30.64
CA SER A 355 18.29 -7.35 -31.47
C SER A 355 16.97 -8.12 -31.64
N ALA A 356 16.83 -9.27 -30.98
CA ALA A 356 15.64 -10.09 -31.06
C ALA A 356 14.42 -9.36 -30.47
N TRP A 357 13.26 -9.61 -31.05
CA TRP A 357 11.98 -9.03 -30.63
C TRP A 357 10.99 -10.13 -30.28
N GLY A 358 10.11 -9.86 -29.31
CA GLY A 358 9.12 -10.83 -28.86
C GLY A 358 9.70 -11.88 -27.90
N VAL A 359 9.07 -13.05 -27.88
CA VAL A 359 9.36 -14.17 -26.95
C VAL A 359 10.11 -15.26 -27.70
N GLY A 360 11.11 -15.90 -27.08
CA GLY A 360 11.95 -16.92 -27.73
C GLY A 360 12.95 -16.40 -28.77
N GLY A 361 13.42 -15.15 -28.60
CA GLY A 361 14.48 -14.56 -29.42
C GLY A 361 15.83 -15.29 -29.31
N ASN A 362 16.80 -14.98 -30.18
CA ASN A 362 18.15 -15.53 -30.08
C ASN A 362 18.97 -14.78 -29.01
N PRO A 363 19.31 -15.40 -27.86
CA PRO A 363 20.04 -14.74 -26.78
C PRO A 363 21.56 -14.66 -27.03
N VAL A 364 22.05 -15.14 -28.17
CA VAL A 364 23.46 -15.06 -28.57
C VAL A 364 23.72 -13.85 -29.48
N ASP A 365 22.64 -13.21 -29.95
CA ASP A 365 22.77 -12.00 -30.76
C ASP A 365 23.26 -10.84 -29.89
N ASN A 366 24.18 -10.04 -30.43
CA ASN A 366 24.82 -8.91 -29.77
C ASN A 366 24.80 -7.66 -30.66
N SER A 367 23.87 -7.61 -31.63
CA SER A 367 23.81 -6.53 -32.63
C SER A 367 23.07 -5.27 -32.16
N ALA A 368 22.48 -5.27 -30.96
CA ALA A 368 21.78 -4.12 -30.37
C ALA A 368 22.24 -3.89 -28.91
N SER A 369 23.36 -3.17 -28.76
CA SER A 369 23.98 -2.84 -27.46
C SER A 369 22.96 -2.39 -26.41
N GLU A 370 22.98 -3.05 -25.24
CA GLU A 370 22.20 -2.69 -24.05
C GLU A 370 20.68 -2.54 -24.32
N SER A 371 20.13 -3.37 -25.22
CA SER A 371 18.70 -3.38 -25.54
C SER A 371 17.86 -4.07 -24.46
N GLY A 372 18.51 -4.93 -23.68
CA GLY A 372 18.00 -5.57 -22.48
C GLY A 372 17.09 -6.77 -22.74
N ALA A 373 17.04 -7.66 -21.76
CA ALA A 373 16.21 -8.85 -21.80
C ALA A 373 15.51 -9.12 -20.45
N VAL A 374 14.41 -9.88 -20.49
CA VAL A 374 13.75 -10.45 -19.32
C VAL A 374 13.61 -11.94 -19.53
N TYR A 375 13.97 -12.70 -18.52
CA TYR A 375 13.92 -14.15 -18.48
C TYR A 375 12.84 -14.58 -17.50
N VAL A 376 11.98 -15.51 -17.91
CA VAL A 376 10.94 -16.08 -17.05
C VAL A 376 11.33 -17.51 -16.69
N PHE A 377 11.16 -17.87 -15.44
CA PHE A 377 11.40 -19.21 -14.91
C PHE A 377 10.15 -19.70 -14.19
N THR A 378 9.86 -20.99 -14.33
CA THR A 378 8.75 -21.65 -13.63
C THR A 378 9.23 -22.79 -12.79
N GLU A 379 8.66 -22.93 -11.60
CA GLU A 379 8.83 -24.07 -10.71
C GLU A 379 7.78 -25.12 -11.04
N ASN A 380 8.23 -26.35 -11.30
CA ASN A 380 7.41 -27.52 -11.50
C ASN A 380 7.93 -28.67 -10.65
N SER A 381 7.22 -28.97 -9.54
CA SER A 381 7.46 -30.14 -8.69
C SER A 381 8.88 -30.23 -8.11
N GLY A 382 9.38 -29.12 -7.56
CA GLY A 382 10.70 -29.02 -6.94
C GLY A 382 11.80 -28.57 -7.89
N ARG A 383 11.50 -28.33 -9.18
CA ARG A 383 12.49 -27.97 -10.19
C ARG A 383 12.11 -26.70 -10.92
N TRP A 384 13.08 -25.80 -11.04
CA TRP A 384 12.99 -24.61 -11.87
C TRP A 384 13.41 -24.92 -13.31
N GLU A 385 12.76 -24.27 -14.26
CA GLU A 385 13.11 -24.29 -15.67
C GLU A 385 12.88 -22.91 -16.28
N GLN A 386 13.69 -22.54 -17.27
CA GLN A 386 13.45 -21.31 -18.04
C GLN A 386 12.27 -21.53 -18.99
N GLN A 387 11.34 -20.60 -18.99
CA GLN A 387 10.22 -20.54 -19.92
C GLN A 387 10.63 -19.70 -21.15
N ALA A 388 10.19 -20.15 -22.33
CA ALA A 388 10.51 -19.54 -23.62
C ALA A 388 9.88 -18.15 -23.79
#